data_AF-A0A9Q5I122-F1
#
_entry.id   AF-A0A9Q5I122-F1
#
_cell.length_a   1.000
_cell.length_b   1.000
_cell.length_c   1.000
_cell.angle_alpha   90.00
_cell.angle_beta   90.00
_cell.angle_gamma   90.00
#
_symmetry.space_group_name_H-M   'P 1'
#
loop_
_entity.id
_entity.type
_entity.pdbx_description
1 polymer ?
#
loop_
_entity_poly.entity_id
_entity_poly.type
_entity_poly.pdbx_seq_one_letter_code
_entity_poly.pdbx_strand_id
1 'polypeptide(L)'
;MSTLAQSGSTQAPPRHEIIKIPDVGESGRDELKQQCFDVRIAVFTQEQGFPLEIEIDDKMSTLAQSGSTQVPPRHKIIKIPDVGESGRDELKQQCFDVRIAVFTQEQGFPLEIEIDEADESATHFLLRLVPSLKPIGTIRATRVDDASYKMGRLAVLKDYRKYRFGRALILTFHDWAIGDARRRGAESGSFIRLNSPYGSCMTADSSSFPCRYGYEPEGDEFDEDGAPHQKMVASLQIPFDPDS
;
A
#
# COMPACT_ATOMS: atom_id res chain seq x y z
N MET A 1 34.42 -55.07 -25.25
CA MET A 1 34.40 -53.82 -26.04
C MET A 1 32.98 -53.58 -26.49
N SER A 2 32.35 -52.51 -26.00
CA SER A 2 31.60 -51.52 -26.81
C SER A 2 30.69 -50.74 -25.86
N THR A 3 30.78 -49.42 -26.01
CA THR A 3 30.28 -48.35 -25.15
C THR A 3 28.92 -47.88 -25.67
N LEU A 4 27.94 -47.64 -24.80
CA LEU A 4 26.72 -46.90 -25.14
C LEU A 4 26.71 -45.59 -24.35
N ALA A 5 26.86 -44.48 -25.06
CA ALA A 5 26.81 -43.13 -24.53
C ALA A 5 25.36 -42.60 -24.55
N GLN A 6 24.95 -41.97 -23.45
CA GLN A 6 23.70 -41.21 -23.34
C GLN A 6 23.94 -39.77 -23.82
N SER A 7 23.07 -39.26 -24.70
CA SER A 7 23.04 -37.86 -25.13
C SER A 7 22.16 -37.03 -24.19
N GLY A 8 22.77 -36.11 -23.44
CA GLY A 8 22.07 -35.07 -22.68
C GLY A 8 21.75 -33.87 -23.58
N SER A 9 20.51 -33.38 -23.52
CA SER A 9 20.09 -32.13 -24.15
C SER A 9 20.30 -30.95 -23.21
N THR A 10 21.30 -30.11 -23.49
CA THR A 10 21.54 -28.85 -22.79
C THR A 10 20.75 -27.74 -23.49
N GLN A 11 19.75 -27.16 -22.82
CA GLN A 11 19.00 -26.02 -23.34
C GLN A 11 19.76 -24.72 -23.03
N ALA A 12 20.01 -23.89 -24.05
CA ALA A 12 20.71 -22.61 -23.91
C ALA A 12 19.81 -21.52 -23.27
N PRO A 13 20.38 -20.56 -22.51
CA PRO A 13 19.59 -19.50 -21.87
C PRO A 13 19.06 -18.47 -22.90
N PRO A 14 17.91 -17.83 -22.64
CA PRO A 14 17.31 -16.84 -23.54
C PRO A 14 18.16 -15.56 -23.62
N ARG A 15 18.18 -14.95 -24.82
CA ARG A 15 18.86 -13.68 -25.10
C ARG A 15 18.03 -12.51 -24.54
N HIS A 16 18.68 -11.57 -23.85
CA HIS A 16 18.08 -10.36 -23.31
C HIS A 16 18.05 -9.25 -24.37
N GLU A 17 16.92 -8.57 -24.56
CA GLU A 17 16.81 -7.37 -25.41
C GLU A 17 16.89 -6.10 -24.56
N ILE A 18 17.84 -5.22 -24.90
CA ILE A 18 18.03 -3.93 -24.22
C ILE A 18 17.12 -2.89 -24.89
N ILE A 19 16.04 -2.49 -24.21
CA ILE A 19 15.16 -1.40 -24.68
C ILE A 19 15.73 -0.07 -24.19
N LYS A 20 16.22 0.78 -25.11
CA LYS A 20 16.63 2.16 -24.80
C LYS A 20 15.40 3.06 -24.69
N ILE A 21 15.21 3.70 -23.54
CA ILE A 21 14.19 4.74 -23.35
C ILE A 21 14.72 6.06 -23.97
N PRO A 22 13.93 6.77 -24.79
CA PRO A 22 14.36 8.03 -25.39
C PRO A 22 14.47 9.16 -24.35
N ASP A 23 15.44 10.04 -24.55
CA ASP A 23 15.69 11.22 -23.71
C ASP A 23 14.53 12.22 -23.84
N VAL A 24 13.74 12.34 -22.79
CA VAL A 24 12.61 13.28 -22.71
C VAL A 24 13.03 14.49 -21.88
N GLY A 25 12.97 15.68 -22.51
CA GLY A 25 13.34 16.96 -21.90
C GLY A 25 12.53 17.32 -20.64
N GLU A 26 12.86 18.44 -20.00
CA GLU A 26 12.38 18.81 -18.66
C GLU A 26 10.86 18.75 -18.46
N SER A 27 10.05 19.10 -19.46
CA SER A 27 8.58 19.00 -19.36
C SER A 27 8.06 17.55 -19.39
N GLY A 28 8.76 16.64 -20.08
CA GLY A 28 8.44 15.21 -20.09
C GLY A 28 8.83 14.50 -18.79
N ARG A 29 9.82 15.05 -18.07
CA ARG A 29 10.20 14.55 -16.73
C ARG A 29 9.13 14.83 -15.67
N ASP A 30 8.38 15.92 -15.76
CA ASP A 30 7.34 16.24 -14.79
C ASP A 30 6.04 15.44 -15.04
N GLU A 31 5.70 15.12 -16.28
CA GLU A 31 4.64 14.15 -16.60
C GLU A 31 5.00 12.73 -16.15
N LEU A 32 6.26 12.32 -16.30
CA LEU A 32 6.76 11.04 -15.78
C LEU A 32 6.76 11.02 -14.24
N LYS A 33 7.16 12.10 -13.56
CA LYS A 33 7.06 12.18 -12.07
C LYS A 33 5.60 12.07 -11.59
N GLN A 34 4.66 12.67 -12.31
CA GLN A 34 3.23 12.59 -11.99
C GLN A 34 2.64 11.19 -12.25
N GLN A 35 3.17 10.45 -13.23
CA GLN A 35 2.84 9.05 -13.53
C GLN A 35 3.61 8.03 -12.67
N CYS A 36 4.78 8.40 -12.13
CA CYS A 36 5.65 7.52 -11.34
C CYS A 36 5.33 7.47 -9.83
N PHE A 37 4.25 8.10 -9.36
CA PHE A 37 3.74 7.91 -7.98
C PHE A 37 3.32 6.45 -7.69
N ASP A 38 3.28 5.57 -8.69
CA ASP A 38 2.85 4.17 -8.57
C ASP A 38 3.98 3.12 -8.58
N VAL A 39 5.26 3.51 -8.65
CA VAL A 39 6.40 2.58 -8.53
C VAL A 39 7.38 3.12 -7.51
N ARG A 40 7.83 2.27 -6.59
CA ARG A 40 8.87 2.59 -5.60
C ARG A 40 10.19 2.78 -6.36
N ILE A 41 10.42 3.97 -6.94
CA ILE A 41 11.69 4.33 -7.56
C ILE A 41 12.56 4.88 -6.45
N ALA A 42 13.50 4.07 -5.95
CA ALA A 42 14.68 4.58 -5.30
C ALA A 42 15.51 5.31 -6.38
N VAL A 43 15.42 6.64 -6.42
CA VAL A 43 16.31 7.47 -7.24
C VAL A 43 17.62 7.58 -6.46
N PHE A 44 18.58 6.68 -6.71
CA PHE A 44 19.97 6.91 -6.36
C PHE A 44 20.67 7.52 -7.58
N THR A 45 21.11 8.77 -7.43
CA THR A 45 21.98 9.44 -8.40
C THR A 45 23.34 8.76 -8.44
N GLN A 46 23.87 8.62 -9.66
CA GLN A 46 25.12 7.95 -10.02
C GLN A 46 26.33 8.42 -9.22
N GLU A 47 26.98 7.49 -8.52
CA GLU A 47 28.41 7.28 -8.70
C GLU A 47 28.61 5.77 -8.87
N GLN A 48 29.47 5.36 -9.80
CA GLN A 48 29.78 3.96 -10.16
C GLN A 48 28.80 3.32 -11.17
N GLY A 49 29.11 3.49 -12.46
CA GLY A 49 28.34 2.99 -13.60
C GLY A 49 28.24 1.47 -13.69
N PHE A 50 27.18 0.93 -13.10
CA PHE A 50 26.65 -0.42 -13.41
C PHE A 50 25.29 -0.30 -14.12
N PRO A 51 25.03 -1.07 -15.19
CA PRO A 51 23.74 -1.07 -15.86
C PRO A 51 22.67 -1.71 -14.96
N LEU A 52 21.52 -1.04 -14.80
CA LEU A 52 20.33 -1.60 -14.14
C LEU A 52 19.67 -2.66 -15.05
N GLU A 53 19.52 -3.89 -14.55
CA GLU A 53 18.67 -4.91 -15.15
C GLU A 53 17.27 -4.83 -14.54
N ILE A 54 16.25 -4.71 -15.39
CA ILE A 54 14.84 -4.83 -15.01
C ILE A 54 14.37 -6.18 -15.55
N GLU A 55 14.14 -7.14 -14.67
CA GLU A 55 13.53 -8.42 -15.02
C GLU A 55 12.00 -8.21 -15.08
N ILE A 56 11.46 -8.09 -16.30
CA ILE A 56 10.02 -8.09 -16.54
C ILE A 56 9.61 -9.54 -16.81
N ASP A 57 8.95 -10.17 -15.84
CA ASP A 57 8.43 -11.53 -15.99
C ASP A 57 7.30 -11.56 -17.05
N ASP A 58 7.51 -12.33 -18.13
CA ASP A 58 6.67 -12.40 -19.34
C ASP A 58 5.22 -12.89 -19.09
N LYS A 59 4.89 -13.32 -17.87
CA LYS A 59 3.54 -13.76 -17.48
C LYS A 59 2.53 -12.63 -17.27
N MET A 60 2.95 -11.36 -17.26
CA MET A 60 2.04 -10.21 -17.18
C MET A 60 1.44 -9.77 -18.54
N SER A 61 1.92 -10.32 -19.67
CA SER A 61 1.42 -9.90 -21.00
C SER A 61 0.01 -10.40 -21.34
N THR A 62 -0.48 -11.44 -20.67
CA THR A 62 -1.78 -12.07 -21.01
C THR A 62 -2.98 -11.51 -20.24
N LEU A 63 -2.77 -10.62 -19.27
CA LEU A 63 -3.85 -9.96 -18.49
C LEU A 63 -4.24 -8.58 -19.05
N ALA A 64 -3.60 -8.11 -20.12
CA ALA A 64 -3.86 -6.79 -20.71
C ALA A 64 -5.17 -6.68 -21.52
N GLN A 65 -5.96 -7.75 -21.61
CA GLN A 65 -7.24 -7.76 -22.35
C GLN A 65 -8.43 -7.85 -21.38
N SER A 66 -8.80 -6.72 -20.75
CA SER A 66 -10.19 -6.41 -20.29
C SER A 66 -10.32 -5.24 -19.30
N GLY A 67 -9.24 -4.58 -18.87
CA GLY A 67 -9.34 -3.49 -17.89
C GLY A 67 -9.64 -2.14 -18.52
N SER A 68 -10.83 -1.56 -18.32
CA SER A 68 -11.06 -0.15 -18.63
C SER A 68 -10.15 0.72 -17.76
N THR A 69 -9.15 1.39 -18.34
CA THR A 69 -8.26 2.31 -17.62
C THR A 69 -9.02 3.61 -17.32
N GLN A 70 -9.89 3.58 -16.32
CA GLN A 70 -10.59 4.79 -15.91
C GLN A 70 -9.62 5.69 -15.15
N VAL A 71 -9.45 6.91 -15.64
CA VAL A 71 -8.61 7.93 -15.00
C VAL A 71 -9.16 8.21 -13.60
N PRO A 72 -8.32 8.13 -12.54
CA PRO A 72 -8.77 8.43 -11.19
C PRO A 72 -9.21 9.89 -11.06
N PRO A 73 -10.34 10.17 -10.40
CA PRO A 73 -10.77 11.55 -10.18
C PRO A 73 -9.75 12.30 -9.31
N ARG A 74 -9.68 13.62 -9.48
CA ARG A 74 -8.83 14.49 -8.65
C ARG A 74 -9.21 14.32 -7.18
N HIS A 75 -8.21 14.08 -6.35
CA HIS A 75 -8.39 13.74 -4.94
C HIS A 75 -7.23 14.25 -4.09
N LYS A 76 -7.41 14.20 -2.77
CA LYS A 76 -6.36 14.41 -1.78
C LYS A 76 -6.57 13.51 -0.58
N ILE A 77 -5.47 13.07 0.03
CA ILE A 77 -5.48 12.39 1.33
C ILE A 77 -5.05 13.41 2.39
N ILE A 78 -5.80 13.50 3.47
CA ILE A 78 -5.60 14.44 4.57
C ILE A 78 -5.32 13.61 5.82
N LYS A 79 -4.17 13.84 6.48
CA LYS A 79 -3.98 13.39 7.87
C LYS A 79 -4.91 14.23 8.75
N ILE A 80 -5.72 13.59 9.57
CA ILE A 80 -6.58 14.31 10.51
C ILE A 80 -5.73 14.98 11.59
N PRO A 81 -6.02 16.25 11.95
CA PRO A 81 -5.33 16.98 13.01
C PRO A 81 -5.30 16.23 14.35
N ASP A 82 -4.28 16.52 15.17
CA ASP A 82 -4.08 15.90 16.48
C ASP A 82 -5.07 16.44 17.52
N VAL A 83 -5.19 15.78 18.68
CA VAL A 83 -6.23 16.10 19.69
C VAL A 83 -6.11 17.56 20.11
N GLY A 84 -7.22 18.30 20.05
CA GLY A 84 -7.26 19.73 20.40
C GLY A 84 -6.96 20.70 19.25
N GLU A 85 -6.59 20.20 18.07
CA GLU A 85 -6.40 21.02 16.88
C GLU A 85 -7.73 21.34 16.16
N SER A 86 -7.82 22.53 15.58
CA SER A 86 -9.04 23.01 14.90
C SER A 86 -9.42 22.15 13.68
N GLY A 87 -10.71 21.93 13.48
CA GLY A 87 -11.25 21.17 12.34
C GLY A 87 -11.09 19.65 12.45
N ARG A 88 -10.48 19.14 13.52
CA ARG A 88 -10.31 17.70 13.78
C ARG A 88 -11.63 16.95 13.77
N ASP A 89 -12.60 17.40 14.55
CA ASP A 89 -13.84 16.64 14.78
C ASP A 89 -14.68 16.52 13.51
N GLU A 90 -14.77 17.59 12.72
CA GLU A 90 -15.47 17.58 11.43
C GLU A 90 -14.82 16.61 10.44
N LEU A 91 -13.48 16.61 10.35
CA LEU A 91 -12.75 15.73 9.47
C LEU A 91 -12.81 14.26 9.93
N LYS A 92 -12.71 14.03 11.24
CA LYS A 92 -12.82 12.71 11.85
C LYS A 92 -14.21 12.13 11.66
N GLN A 93 -15.26 12.95 11.81
CA GLN A 93 -16.63 12.53 11.54
C GLN A 93 -16.80 12.04 10.10
N GLN A 94 -16.14 12.66 9.13
CA GLN A 94 -16.19 12.18 7.74
C GLN A 94 -15.48 10.84 7.52
N CYS A 95 -14.45 10.52 8.30
CA CYS A 95 -13.88 9.17 8.31
C CYS A 95 -14.93 8.17 8.81
N PHE A 96 -15.66 8.51 9.87
CA PHE A 96 -16.74 7.67 10.40
C PHE A 96 -17.88 7.51 9.38
N ASP A 97 -18.29 8.57 8.69
CA ASP A 97 -19.35 8.49 7.69
C ASP A 97 -19.00 7.50 6.56
N VAL A 98 -17.73 7.51 6.11
CA VAL A 98 -17.24 6.54 5.10
C VAL A 98 -17.21 5.12 5.67
N ARG A 99 -16.78 4.94 6.91
CA ARG A 99 -16.76 3.64 7.59
C ARG A 99 -18.15 3.07 7.76
N ILE A 100 -19.10 3.85 8.26
CA ILE A 100 -20.51 3.46 8.43
C ILE A 100 -21.12 3.08 7.07
N ALA A 101 -20.85 3.84 6.01
CA ALA A 101 -21.34 3.51 4.67
C ALA A 101 -20.80 2.16 4.16
N VAL A 102 -19.57 1.77 4.53
CA VAL A 102 -18.95 0.53 4.06
C VAL A 102 -19.19 -0.65 5.00
N PHE A 103 -18.81 -0.55 6.27
CA PHE A 103 -18.87 -1.64 7.23
C PHE A 103 -20.29 -1.89 7.72
N THR A 104 -21.06 -0.84 8.02
CA THR A 104 -22.43 -0.99 8.51
C THR A 104 -23.44 -1.14 7.37
N GLN A 105 -23.53 -0.15 6.48
CA GLN A 105 -24.61 -0.11 5.48
C GLN A 105 -24.41 -1.11 4.34
N GLU A 106 -23.17 -1.34 3.92
CA GLU A 106 -22.87 -2.27 2.82
C GLU A 106 -22.57 -3.69 3.31
N GLN A 107 -21.76 -3.85 4.37
CA GLN A 107 -21.33 -5.18 4.84
C GLN A 107 -22.19 -5.73 5.99
N GLY A 108 -23.03 -4.90 6.63
CA GLY A 108 -23.99 -5.34 7.63
C GLY A 108 -23.44 -5.49 9.05
N PHE A 109 -22.23 -5.01 9.33
CA PHE A 109 -21.69 -5.01 10.70
C PHE A 109 -22.48 -4.03 11.60
N PRO A 110 -22.76 -4.39 12.87
CA PRO A 110 -23.48 -3.51 13.79
C PRO A 110 -22.81 -2.14 13.95
N LEU A 111 -23.60 -1.07 13.98
CA LEU A 111 -23.08 0.30 14.16
C LEU A 111 -22.34 0.47 15.50
N GLU A 112 -22.81 -0.24 16.53
CA GLU A 112 -22.28 -0.17 17.91
C GLU A 112 -20.85 -0.68 18.07
N ILE A 113 -20.37 -1.53 17.15
CA ILE A 113 -18.98 -2.03 17.17
C ILE A 113 -18.07 -1.26 16.22
N GLU A 114 -18.63 -0.38 15.38
CA GLU A 114 -17.85 0.32 14.36
C GLU A 114 -16.90 1.34 14.99
N ILE A 115 -17.40 2.12 15.97
CA ILE A 115 -16.63 3.17 16.65
C ILE A 115 -16.14 2.61 18.00
N ASP A 116 -14.82 2.63 18.21
CA ASP A 116 -14.18 2.06 19.41
C ASP A 116 -13.35 3.10 20.19
N GLU A 117 -12.88 2.72 21.37
CA GLU A 117 -12.08 3.60 22.24
C GLU A 117 -10.76 4.07 21.60
N ALA A 118 -10.21 3.28 20.68
CA ALA A 118 -8.98 3.64 19.98
C ALA A 118 -9.19 4.77 18.97
N ASP A 119 -10.42 5.02 18.52
CA ASP A 119 -10.72 6.09 17.58
C ASP A 119 -10.36 7.49 18.09
N GLU A 120 -10.31 7.69 19.41
CA GLU A 120 -9.91 8.98 19.99
C GLU A 120 -8.40 9.23 19.88
N SER A 121 -7.57 8.24 20.16
CA SER A 121 -6.11 8.42 20.15
C SER A 121 -5.44 8.05 18.82
N ALA A 122 -6.15 7.36 17.92
CA ALA A 122 -5.62 6.94 16.64
C ALA A 122 -5.38 8.11 15.67
N THR A 123 -4.43 7.93 14.76
CA THR A 123 -4.27 8.80 13.60
C THR A 123 -5.20 8.33 12.49
N HIS A 124 -5.97 9.25 11.93
CA HIS A 124 -6.89 8.96 10.84
C HIS A 124 -6.41 9.65 9.56
N PHE A 125 -6.69 9.03 8.42
CA PHE A 125 -6.48 9.63 7.11
C PHE A 125 -7.79 9.66 6.34
N LEU A 126 -8.12 10.79 5.75
CA LEU A 126 -9.34 11.00 4.97
C LEU A 126 -9.00 11.25 3.50
N LEU A 127 -9.55 10.43 2.62
CA LEU A 127 -9.49 10.63 1.18
C LEU A 127 -10.73 11.39 0.72
N ARG A 128 -10.52 12.56 0.10
CA ARG A 128 -11.58 13.40 -0.47
C ARG A 128 -11.37 13.65 -1.95
N LEU A 129 -12.48 13.82 -2.67
CA LEU A 129 -12.47 14.40 -4.00
C LEU A 129 -12.18 15.91 -3.98
N VAL A 130 -11.61 16.41 -5.07
CA VAL A 130 -11.38 17.84 -5.29
C VAL A 130 -12.00 18.23 -6.64
N PRO A 131 -12.80 19.32 -6.71
CA PRO A 131 -13.05 20.32 -5.67
C PRO A 131 -14.27 20.04 -4.78
N SER A 132 -15.04 18.96 -5.01
CA SER A 132 -16.31 18.72 -4.30
C SER A 132 -16.18 18.43 -2.81
N LEU A 133 -14.97 18.10 -2.33
CA LEU A 133 -14.67 17.72 -0.94
C LEU A 133 -15.44 16.49 -0.43
N LYS A 134 -16.10 15.73 -1.31
CA LYS A 134 -16.80 14.50 -0.95
C LYS A 134 -15.81 13.50 -0.33
N PRO A 135 -16.05 12.99 0.89
CA PRO A 135 -15.25 11.92 1.47
C PRO A 135 -15.55 10.60 0.74
N ILE A 136 -14.51 9.88 0.34
CA ILE A 136 -14.62 8.66 -0.46
C ILE A 136 -13.80 7.49 0.06
N GLY A 137 -12.91 7.72 1.03
CA GLY A 137 -12.10 6.68 1.64
C GLY A 137 -11.46 7.11 2.94
N THR A 138 -11.05 6.16 3.76
CA THR A 138 -10.31 6.40 5.00
C THR A 138 -9.45 5.19 5.39
N ILE A 139 -8.42 5.42 6.19
CA ILE A 139 -7.64 4.40 6.90
C ILE A 139 -7.27 4.94 8.28
N ARG A 140 -7.26 4.05 9.27
CA ARG A 140 -6.84 4.34 10.64
C ARG A 140 -5.47 3.74 10.90
N ALA A 141 -4.64 4.50 11.60
CA ALA A 141 -3.31 4.11 12.04
C ALA A 141 -3.22 4.23 13.56
N THR A 142 -2.79 3.15 14.21
CA THR A 142 -2.62 3.07 15.66
C THR A 142 -1.19 2.65 15.97
N ARG A 143 -0.55 3.29 16.94
CA ARG A 143 0.72 2.79 17.50
C ARG A 143 0.43 1.63 18.42
N VAL A 144 1.19 0.55 18.28
CA VAL A 144 1.13 -0.62 19.18
C VAL A 144 2.22 -0.51 20.23
N ASP A 145 3.44 -0.18 19.80
CA ASP A 145 4.62 0.09 20.62
C ASP A 145 5.57 1.05 19.87
N ASP A 146 6.80 1.21 20.35
CA ASP A 146 7.77 2.17 19.78
C ASP A 146 8.24 1.82 18.36
N ALA A 147 8.17 0.55 17.96
CA ALA A 147 8.59 0.08 16.64
C ALA A 147 7.45 -0.55 15.83
N SER A 148 6.23 -0.61 16.37
CA SER A 148 5.11 -1.30 15.76
C SER A 148 3.88 -0.42 15.58
N TYR A 149 3.28 -0.51 14.39
CA TYR A 149 2.07 0.22 14.00
C TYR A 149 1.01 -0.76 13.51
N LYS A 150 -0.26 -0.44 13.71
CA LYS A 150 -1.40 -1.22 13.22
C LYS A 150 -2.22 -0.35 12.30
N MET A 151 -2.47 -0.83 11.08
CA MET A 151 -3.52 -0.27 10.24
C MET A 151 -4.85 -0.96 10.50
N GLY A 152 -5.94 -0.20 10.40
CA GLY A 152 -7.30 -0.70 10.50
C GLY A 152 -8.28 0.21 9.78
N ARG A 153 -9.54 -0.21 9.73
CA ARG A 153 -10.66 0.57 9.17
C ARG A 153 -10.36 1.11 7.76
N LEU A 154 -9.64 0.36 6.92
CA LEU A 154 -9.43 0.74 5.52
C LEU A 154 -10.75 0.59 4.78
N ALA A 155 -11.37 1.72 4.42
CA ALA A 155 -12.64 1.77 3.73
C ALA A 155 -12.55 2.68 2.50
N VAL A 156 -13.13 2.24 1.39
CA VAL A 156 -13.32 3.05 0.18
C VAL A 156 -14.73 2.79 -0.32
N LEU A 157 -15.47 3.86 -0.62
CA LEU A 157 -16.82 3.78 -1.17
C LEU A 157 -16.82 2.97 -2.47
N LYS A 158 -17.83 2.10 -2.64
CA LYS A 158 -17.93 1.10 -3.73
C LYS A 158 -17.64 1.68 -5.12
N ASP A 159 -18.22 2.84 -5.44
CA ASP A 159 -18.09 3.50 -6.74
C ASP A 159 -16.66 3.92 -7.08
N TYR A 160 -15.78 4.03 -6.08
CA TYR A 160 -14.41 4.53 -6.25
C TYR A 160 -13.34 3.44 -6.12
N ARG A 161 -13.71 2.19 -5.78
CA ARG A 161 -12.75 1.07 -5.60
C ARG A 161 -11.99 0.73 -6.89
N LYS A 162 -12.63 0.93 -8.05
CA LYS A 162 -12.04 0.74 -9.38
C LYS A 162 -10.80 1.61 -9.65
N TYR A 163 -10.62 2.70 -8.90
CA TYR A 163 -9.48 3.62 -9.02
C TYR A 163 -8.31 3.27 -8.10
N ARG A 164 -8.34 2.11 -7.42
CA ARG A 164 -7.24 1.62 -6.57
C ARG A 164 -6.86 2.54 -5.40
N PHE A 165 -7.78 3.39 -4.92
CA PHE A 165 -7.52 4.28 -3.79
C PHE A 165 -7.11 3.60 -2.47
N GLY A 166 -7.46 2.32 -2.30
CA GLY A 166 -6.94 1.53 -1.16
C GLY A 166 -5.42 1.47 -1.13
N ARG A 167 -4.76 1.39 -2.30
CA ARG A 167 -3.30 1.44 -2.43
C ARG A 167 -2.75 2.75 -1.87
N ALA A 168 -3.31 3.87 -2.32
CA ALA A 168 -2.86 5.19 -1.91
C ALA A 168 -2.98 5.42 -0.39
N LEU A 169 -4.05 4.90 0.21
CA LEU A 169 -4.26 4.93 1.66
C LEU A 169 -3.22 4.09 2.43
N ILE A 170 -2.92 2.87 1.97
CA ILE A 170 -1.90 2.01 2.60
C ILE A 170 -0.52 2.65 2.53
N LEU A 171 -0.13 3.20 1.38
CA LEU A 171 1.18 3.86 1.24
C LEU A 171 1.26 5.12 2.10
N THR A 172 0.18 5.89 2.20
CA THR A 172 0.13 7.04 3.12
C THR A 172 0.33 6.61 4.57
N PHE A 173 -0.25 5.47 4.96
CA PHE A 173 -0.02 4.87 6.27
C PHE A 173 1.46 4.46 6.47
N HIS A 174 2.08 3.83 5.46
CA HIS A 174 3.50 3.45 5.50
C HIS A 174 4.41 4.67 5.69
N ASP A 175 4.21 5.70 4.88
CA ASP A 175 4.98 6.95 4.95
C ASP A 175 4.81 7.64 6.30
N TRP A 176 3.59 7.67 6.82
CA TRP A 176 3.33 8.22 8.14
C TRP A 176 4.02 7.42 9.25
N ALA A 177 3.97 6.08 9.20
CA ALA A 177 4.58 5.22 10.22
C ALA A 177 6.11 5.42 10.25
N ILE A 178 6.76 5.48 9.09
CA ILE A 178 8.19 5.80 8.98
C ILE A 178 8.48 7.18 9.56
N GLY A 179 7.70 8.20 9.19
CA GLY A 179 7.88 9.56 9.70
C GLY A 179 7.65 9.66 11.21
N ASP A 180 6.69 8.92 11.76
CA ASP A 180 6.43 8.87 13.20
C ASP A 180 7.54 8.17 13.98
N ALA A 181 8.05 7.06 13.46
CA ALA A 181 9.17 6.35 14.07
C ALA A 181 10.42 7.23 14.11
N ARG A 182 10.75 7.92 13.00
CA ARG A 182 11.85 8.88 12.94
C ARG A 182 11.72 9.99 13.98
N ARG A 183 10.54 10.62 14.10
CA ARG A 183 10.28 11.66 15.12
C ARG A 183 10.46 11.15 16.55
N ARG A 184 10.30 9.84 16.76
CA ARG A 184 10.48 9.17 18.05
C ARG A 184 11.90 8.64 18.27
N GLY A 185 12.82 8.92 17.36
CA GLY A 185 14.24 8.58 17.51
C GLY A 185 14.65 7.25 16.87
N ALA A 186 13.81 6.64 16.03
CA ALA A 186 14.22 5.47 15.27
C ALA A 186 15.30 5.84 14.24
N GLU A 187 16.40 5.08 14.24
CA GLU A 187 17.56 5.35 13.39
C GLU A 187 17.30 4.95 11.94
N SER A 188 17.97 5.66 11.02
CA SER A 188 18.06 5.27 9.61
C SER A 188 18.56 3.84 9.48
N GLY A 189 17.92 3.04 8.62
CA GLY A 189 18.27 1.63 8.41
C GLY A 189 17.66 0.64 9.40
N SER A 190 17.06 1.11 10.51
CA SER A 190 16.28 0.27 11.42
C SER A 190 14.95 -0.16 10.79
N PHE A 191 14.28 -1.15 11.40
CA PHE A 191 13.02 -1.71 10.89
C PHE A 191 11.85 -1.37 11.82
N ILE A 192 10.72 -1.03 11.22
CA ILE A 192 9.43 -0.95 11.89
C ILE A 192 8.52 -2.08 11.43
N ARG A 193 7.61 -2.48 12.31
CA ARG A 193 6.64 -3.54 12.09
C ARG A 193 5.26 -2.97 11.85
N LEU A 194 4.61 -3.36 10.77
CA LEU A 194 3.25 -2.97 10.44
C LEU A 194 2.33 -4.17 10.59
N ASN A 195 1.21 -3.98 11.27
CA ASN A 195 0.21 -5.01 11.51
C ASN A 195 -1.08 -4.65 10.79
N SER A 196 -1.80 -5.66 10.32
CA SER A 196 -3.15 -5.50 9.80
C SER A 196 -4.04 -6.69 10.15
N PRO A 197 -5.27 -6.45 10.65
CA PRO A 197 -6.25 -7.50 10.93
C PRO A 197 -7.09 -7.77 9.67
N TYR A 198 -6.49 -8.15 8.53
CA TYR A 198 -7.29 -8.37 7.33
C TYR A 198 -8.08 -9.69 7.42
N GLY A 199 -9.41 -9.55 7.45
CA GLY A 199 -10.38 -10.61 7.21
C GLY A 199 -10.74 -10.74 5.75
N SER A 200 -10.94 -11.99 5.32
CA SER A 200 -11.43 -12.34 3.99
C SER A 200 -10.55 -11.87 2.81
N CYS A 201 -9.42 -12.53 2.63
CA CYS A 201 -9.05 -13.02 1.30
C CYS A 201 -8.69 -14.49 1.46
N MET A 202 -9.67 -15.34 1.14
CA MET A 202 -9.42 -16.77 1.03
C MET A 202 -8.24 -16.97 0.09
N THR A 203 -7.39 -17.91 0.48
CA THR A 203 -6.13 -18.35 -0.15
C THR A 203 -4.92 -17.48 0.21
N ALA A 204 -3.95 -18.14 0.84
CA ALA A 204 -2.54 -17.75 0.97
C ALA A 204 -1.84 -17.65 -0.40
N ASP A 205 -2.53 -17.13 -1.41
CA ASP A 205 -1.94 -16.75 -2.67
C ASP A 205 -1.32 -15.36 -2.50
N SER A 206 -0.08 -15.20 -2.98
CA SER A 206 0.66 -13.93 -3.05
C SER A 206 -0.06 -12.80 -3.80
N SER A 207 -1.23 -13.10 -4.40
CA SER A 207 -2.10 -12.17 -5.10
C SER A 207 -3.02 -11.34 -4.19
N SER A 208 -3.10 -11.68 -2.89
CA SER A 208 -3.97 -11.03 -1.93
C SER A 208 -3.62 -9.54 -1.73
N PHE A 209 -4.62 -8.72 -1.39
CA PHE A 209 -4.49 -7.27 -1.45
C PHE A 209 -3.37 -6.71 -0.53
N PRO A 210 -3.21 -7.15 0.74
CA PRO A 210 -2.10 -6.72 1.59
C PRO A 210 -0.74 -7.27 1.14
N CYS A 211 -0.67 -8.50 0.62
CA CYS A 211 0.58 -9.13 0.19
C CYS A 211 1.31 -8.30 -0.89
N ARG A 212 0.56 -7.63 -1.75
CA ARG A 212 1.09 -6.69 -2.76
C ARG A 212 1.85 -5.49 -2.17
N TYR A 213 1.72 -5.26 -0.86
CA TYR A 213 2.35 -4.15 -0.13
C TYR A 213 3.36 -4.63 0.92
N GLY A 214 3.89 -5.86 0.76
CA GLY A 214 4.92 -6.42 1.63
C GLY A 214 4.41 -6.98 2.94
N TYR A 215 3.11 -7.26 3.04
CA TYR A 215 2.54 -7.98 4.18
C TYR A 215 2.58 -9.48 3.96
N GLU A 216 2.90 -10.22 5.02
CA GLU A 216 2.91 -11.67 5.05
C GLU A 216 1.99 -12.16 6.18
N PRO A 217 1.33 -13.32 6.02
CA PRO A 217 0.52 -13.90 7.09
C PRO A 217 1.39 -14.31 8.29
N GLU A 218 0.92 -14.05 9.50
CA GLU A 218 1.55 -14.46 10.75
C GLU A 218 0.52 -15.12 11.67
N GLY A 219 0.83 -16.34 12.12
CA GLY A 219 -0.02 -17.09 13.04
C GLY A 219 -1.25 -17.73 12.38
N ASP A 220 -2.10 -18.30 13.23
CA ASP A 220 -3.30 -19.03 12.79
C ASP A 220 -4.45 -18.09 12.43
N GLU A 221 -5.39 -18.60 11.63
CA GLU A 221 -6.67 -17.92 11.39
C GLU A 221 -7.49 -17.86 12.68
N PHE A 222 -8.19 -16.74 12.88
CA PHE A 222 -9.09 -16.51 14.00
C PHE A 222 -10.41 -15.91 13.53
N ASP A 223 -11.47 -16.08 14.32
CA ASP A 223 -12.77 -15.47 14.06
C ASP A 223 -12.78 -14.04 14.61
N GLU A 224 -13.11 -13.07 13.77
CA GLU A 224 -13.41 -11.69 14.15
C GLU A 224 -14.76 -11.34 13.51
N ASP A 225 -15.77 -11.12 14.37
CA ASP A 225 -17.16 -10.82 14.00
C ASP A 225 -17.81 -11.84 13.04
N GLY A 226 -17.51 -13.14 13.23
CA GLY A 226 -18.10 -14.23 12.43
C GLY A 226 -17.46 -14.42 11.05
N ALA A 227 -16.32 -13.75 10.79
CA ALA A 227 -15.55 -13.91 9.57
C ALA A 227 -14.12 -14.39 9.87
N PRO A 228 -13.54 -15.25 9.01
CA PRO A 228 -12.16 -15.69 9.16
C PRO A 228 -11.18 -14.54 8.88
N HIS A 229 -10.30 -14.31 9.85
CA HIS A 229 -9.25 -13.31 9.83
C HIS A 229 -7.90 -13.97 10.05
N GLN A 230 -6.86 -13.37 9.47
CA GLN A 230 -5.48 -13.74 9.76
C GLN A 230 -4.67 -12.46 9.98
N LYS A 231 -3.74 -12.51 10.95
CA LYS A 231 -2.86 -11.37 11.20
C LYS A 231 -1.88 -11.27 10.04
N MET A 232 -1.79 -10.09 9.44
CA MET A 232 -0.85 -9.78 8.37
C MET A 232 0.20 -8.81 8.87
N VAL A 233 1.47 -9.05 8.55
CA VAL A 233 2.61 -8.31 9.09
C VAL A 233 3.57 -7.88 7.98
N ALA A 234 4.04 -6.64 8.01
CA ALA A 234 5.09 -6.16 7.11
C ALA A 234 6.25 -5.58 7.93
N SER A 235 7.47 -5.80 7.47
CA SER A 235 8.66 -5.15 8.00
C SER A 235 9.13 -4.08 7.01
N LEU A 236 9.10 -2.82 7.43
CA LEU A 236 9.59 -1.72 6.63
C LEU A 236 10.90 -1.20 7.19
N GLN A 237 11.92 -1.14 6.35
CA GLN A 237 13.15 -0.45 6.70
C GLN A 237 12.93 1.06 6.63
N ILE A 238 13.36 1.79 7.66
CA ILE A 238 13.44 3.23 7.65
C ILE A 238 14.54 3.61 6.64
N PRO A 239 14.21 4.35 5.56
CA PRO A 239 15.21 4.72 4.57
C PRO A 239 16.33 5.54 5.21
N PHE A 240 17.53 5.48 4.65
CA PHE A 240 18.57 6.44 4.99
C PHE A 240 18.13 7.84 4.57
N ASP A 241 18.32 8.80 5.48
CA ASP A 241 18.21 10.21 5.14
C ASP A 241 19.58 10.65 4.62
N PRO A 242 19.74 11.00 3.33
CA PRO A 242 21.03 11.44 2.80
C PRO A 242 21.50 12.77 3.42
N ASP A 243 20.60 13.50 4.09
CA ASP A 243 20.86 14.82 4.67
C ASP A 243 21.05 14.80 6.21
N SER A 244 21.06 13.62 6.85
CA SER A 244 21.28 13.44 8.30
C SER A 244 22.74 13.34 8.71
#